data_AF-A0A970LH77-F1
#
_entry.id   AF-A0A970LH77-F1
#
_cell.length_a   1.000
_cell.length_b   1.000
_cell.length_c   1.000
_cell.angle_alpha   90.00
_cell.angle_beta   90.00
_cell.angle_gamma   90.00
#
_symmetry.space_group_name_H-M   'P 1'
#
loop_
_entity.id
_entity.type
_entity.pdbx_description
1 polymer ?
#
loop_
_entity_poly.entity_id
_entity_poly.type
_entity_poly.pdbx_seq_one_letter_code
_entity_poly.pdbx_strand_id
1 'polypeptide(L)'
;DPAVLATVYRVVLFYVIAETLLSPLNVLPAALRAGGDILFVSYSNILGVILLRVGGTYLLSQCFGLGIEALYFTMGVDYTLRTLAYVIRMRGGKWKHIKV
;
A
#
# COMPACT_ATOMS: atom_id res chain seq x y z
N ASP A 1 -7.95 13.73 26.33
CA ASP A 1 -7.19 14.98 26.18
C ASP A 1 -7.44 15.66 24.84
N PRO A 2 -7.61 17.00 24.80
CA PRO A 2 -7.90 17.75 23.57
C PRO A 2 -6.79 17.65 22.51
N ALA A 3 -5.53 17.46 22.91
CA ALA A 3 -4.41 17.26 21.99
C ALA A 3 -4.50 15.95 21.20
N VAL A 4 -4.99 14.87 21.83
CA VAL A 4 -5.15 13.56 21.17
C VAL A 4 -6.24 13.62 20.11
N LEU A 5 -7.35 14.30 20.41
CA LEU A 5 -8.45 14.51 19.47
C LEU A 5 -7.97 15.22 18.19
N ALA A 6 -7.19 16.30 18.32
CA ALA A 6 -6.67 17.03 17.17
C ALA A 6 -5.78 16.15 16.27
N THR A 7 -4.93 15.30 16.85
CA THR A 7 -4.09 14.36 16.12
C THR A 7 -4.93 13.31 15.38
N VAL A 8 -5.91 12.71 16.07
CA VAL A 8 -6.79 11.70 15.48
C VAL A 8 -7.57 12.28 14.30
N TYR A 9 -8.13 13.48 14.41
CA TYR A 9 -8.84 14.12 13.30
C TYR A 9 -7.95 14.28 12.07
N ARG A 10 -6.72 14.79 12.22
CA ARG A 10 -5.78 14.97 11.10
C ARG A 10 -5.44 13.65 10.42
N VAL A 11 -5.16 12.63 11.22
CA VAL A 11 -4.84 11.28 10.75
C VAL A 11 -5.99 10.67 9.95
N VAL A 12 -7.19 10.71 10.51
CA VAL A 12 -8.37 10.09 9.89
C VAL A 12 -8.70 10.79 8.58
N LEU A 13 -8.63 12.12 8.54
CA LEU A 13 -8.93 12.89 7.33
C LEU A 13 -7.95 12.56 6.19
N PHE A 14 -6.65 12.51 6.50
CA PHE A 14 -5.63 12.14 5.54
C PHE A 14 -5.84 10.69 5.04
N TYR A 15 -6.05 9.77 5.98
CA TYR A 15 -6.23 8.36 5.66
C TYR A 15 -7.46 8.11 4.79
N VAL A 16 -8.61 8.70 5.13
CA VAL A 16 -9.86 8.53 4.39
C VAL A 16 -9.73 9.05 2.96
N ILE A 17 -9.11 10.21 2.76
CA ILE A 17 -8.91 10.76 1.40
C ILE A 17 -7.97 9.86 0.60
N ALA A 18 -6.83 9.46 1.18
CA ALA A 18 -5.84 8.65 0.48
C ALA A 18 -6.38 7.25 0.13
N GLU A 19 -7.01 6.55 1.07
CA GLU A 19 -7.60 5.23 0.84
C GLU A 19 -8.75 5.28 -0.14
N THR A 20 -9.61 6.29 -0.10
CA THR A 20 -10.74 6.37 -1.03
C THR A 20 -10.25 6.46 -2.48
N LEU A 21 -9.19 7.24 -2.74
CA LEU A 21 -8.57 7.37 -4.06
C LEU A 21 -7.88 6.08 -4.52
N LEU A 22 -7.29 5.33 -3.59
CA LEU A 22 -6.59 4.07 -3.88
C LEU A 22 -7.51 2.85 -3.92
N SER A 23 -8.71 2.93 -3.33
CA SER A 23 -9.66 1.83 -3.21
C SER A 23 -10.06 1.16 -4.54
N PRO A 24 -10.29 1.87 -5.66
CA PRO A 24 -10.66 1.23 -6.92
C PRO A 24 -9.51 0.39 -7.50
N LEU A 25 -8.26 0.72 -7.14
CA LEU A 25 -7.06 0.06 -7.62
C LEU A 25 -6.79 -1.27 -6.89
N ASN A 26 -7.44 -1.50 -5.74
CA ASN A 26 -7.44 -2.79 -5.05
C ASN A 26 -8.21 -3.90 -5.79
N VAL A 27 -8.95 -3.55 -6.85
CA VAL A 27 -9.62 -4.54 -7.71
C VAL A 27 -8.61 -5.32 -8.57
N LEU A 28 -7.47 -4.71 -8.95
CA LEU A 28 -6.43 -5.37 -9.75
C LEU A 28 -5.86 -6.65 -9.10
N PRO A 29 -5.41 -6.64 -7.83
CA PRO A 29 -4.92 -7.86 -7.19
C PRO A 29 -6.01 -8.91 -6.96
N ALA A 30 -7.30 -8.52 -6.89
CA ALA A 30 -8.40 -9.48 -6.87
C ALA A 30 -8.57 -10.14 -8.24
N ALA A 31 -8.53 -9.38 -9.32
CA ALA A 31 -8.59 -9.89 -10.68
C ALA A 31 -7.40 -10.80 -11.03
N LEU A 32 -6.18 -10.44 -10.61
CA LEU A 32 -4.98 -11.27 -10.81
C LEU A 32 -5.07 -12.60 -10.05
N ARG A 33 -5.57 -12.59 -8.81
CA ARG A 33 -5.83 -13.82 -8.05
C ARG A 33 -6.88 -14.70 -8.72
N ALA A 34 -7.95 -14.12 -9.25
CA ALA A 34 -8.98 -14.86 -9.98
C ALA A 34 -8.45 -15.46 -11.31
N GLY A 35 -7.48 -14.80 -11.95
CA GLY A 35 -6.78 -15.30 -13.14
C GLY A 35 -5.68 -16.33 -12.87
N GLY A 36 -5.51 -16.80 -11.62
CA GLY A 36 -4.51 -17.80 -11.24
C GLY A 36 -3.13 -17.23 -10.84
N ASP A 37 -2.92 -15.92 -10.92
CA ASP A 37 -1.64 -15.27 -10.58
C ASP A 37 -1.55 -14.91 -9.08
N ILE A 38 -1.74 -15.91 -8.22
CA ILE A 38 -1.85 -15.71 -6.76
C ILE A 38 -0.47 -15.42 -6.15
N LEU A 39 0.57 -16.11 -6.62
CA LEU A 39 1.92 -15.99 -6.06
C LEU A 39 2.49 -14.59 -6.25
N PHE A 40 2.32 -13.98 -7.42
CA PHE A 40 2.80 -12.62 -7.67
C PHE A 40 2.16 -11.62 -6.70
N VAL A 41 0.83 -11.68 -6.55
CA VAL A 41 0.08 -10.78 -5.66
C VAL A 41 0.49 -10.96 -4.21
N SER A 42 0.69 -12.20 -3.76
CA SER A 42 1.12 -12.49 -2.39
C SER A 42 2.55 -12.01 -2.12
N TYR A 43 3.51 -12.28 -3.02
CA TYR A 43 4.89 -11.85 -2.84
C TYR A 43 5.03 -10.33 -2.84
N SER A 44 4.37 -9.63 -3.77
CA SER A 44 4.40 -8.16 -3.78
C SER A 44 3.80 -7.55 -2.52
N ASN A 45 2.77 -8.19 -1.94
CA ASN A 45 2.17 -7.73 -0.70
C ASN A 45 3.14 -7.89 0.47
N ILE A 46 3.70 -9.09 0.65
CA ILE A 46 4.63 -9.38 1.75
C ILE A 46 5.87 -8.50 1.67
N LEU A 47 6.48 -8.38 0.48
CA LEU A 47 7.65 -7.53 0.28
C LEU A 47 7.34 -6.06 0.52
N GLY A 48 6.19 -5.56 0.08
CA GLY A 48 5.78 -4.18 0.33
C GLY A 48 5.60 -3.89 1.82
N VAL A 49 4.97 -4.80 2.58
CA VAL A 49 4.80 -4.61 4.03
C VAL A 49 6.15 -4.63 4.74
N ILE A 50 7.04 -5.58 4.44
CA ILE A 50 8.30 -5.69 5.18
C ILE A 50 9.26 -4.55 4.80
N LEU A 51 9.47 -4.31 3.50
CA LEU A 51 10.46 -3.34 3.04
C LEU A 51 9.95 -1.90 3.17
N LEU A 52 8.77 -1.63 2.61
CA LEU A 52 8.24 -0.28 2.57
C LEU A 52 7.57 0.05 3.89
N ARG A 53 6.62 -0.76 4.38
CA ARG A 53 5.88 -0.41 5.61
C ARG A 53 6.77 -0.42 6.85
N VAL A 54 7.43 -1.54 7.16
CA VAL A 54 8.22 -1.67 8.39
C VAL A 54 9.55 -0.93 8.24
N GLY A 55 10.30 -1.21 7.17
CA GLY A 55 11.59 -0.56 6.91
C GLY A 55 11.47 0.95 6.72
N GLY A 56 10.52 1.40 5.88
CA GLY A 56 10.30 2.82 5.61
C GLY A 56 9.79 3.59 6.82
N THR A 57 8.87 3.02 7.61
CA THR A 57 8.41 3.69 8.84
C THR A 57 9.54 3.82 9.85
N TYR A 58 10.35 2.77 10.02
CA TYR A 58 11.50 2.82 10.91
C TYR A 58 12.50 3.89 10.48
N LEU A 59 12.85 3.93 9.19
CA LEU A 59 13.74 4.95 8.64
C LEU A 59 13.18 6.37 8.80
N LEU A 60 11.93 6.63 8.38
CA LEU A 60 11.35 7.96 8.48
C LEU A 60 11.17 8.42 9.93
N SER A 61 10.78 7.50 10.83
CA SER A 61 10.56 7.81 12.23
C SER A 61 11.87 8.15 12.94
N GLN A 62 12.94 7.40 12.68
CA GLN A 62 14.25 7.64 13.28
C GLN A 62 14.99 8.83 12.63
N CYS A 63 14.89 9.02 11.32
CA CYS A 63 15.62 10.08 10.61
C CYS A 63 14.98 11.47 10.76
N PHE A 64 13.64 11.55 10.79
CA PHE A 64 12.93 12.83 10.80
C PHE A 64 12.24 13.15 12.12
N GLY A 65 12.29 12.24 13.12
CA GLY A 65 11.57 12.40 14.39
C GLY A 65 10.05 12.41 14.22
N LEU A 66 9.56 12.07 13.04
CA LEU A 66 8.14 11.98 12.71
C LEU A 66 7.61 10.70 13.37
N GLY A 67 6.93 10.81 14.51
CA GLY A 67 6.40 9.66 15.23
C GLY A 67 5.35 8.90 14.42
N ILE A 68 4.06 9.17 14.69
CA ILE A 68 2.96 8.48 13.99
C ILE A 68 2.81 8.99 12.55
N GLU A 69 3.25 10.22 12.26
CA GLU A 69 3.16 10.82 10.92
C GLU A 69 3.99 10.07 9.86
N ALA A 70 5.15 9.52 10.25
CA ALA A 70 5.97 8.69 9.36
C ALA A 70 5.21 7.46 8.86
N LEU A 71 4.38 6.86 9.72
CA LEU A 71 3.62 5.67 9.38
C LEU A 71 2.62 5.96 8.25
N TYR A 72 1.88 7.07 8.33
CA TYR A 72 0.88 7.42 7.32
C TYR A 72 1.51 7.77 5.96
N PHE A 73 2.64 8.47 5.98
CA PHE A 73 3.37 8.79 4.75
C PHE A 73 3.87 7.51 4.06
N THR A 74 4.45 6.61 4.85
CA THR A 74 4.95 5.32 4.38
C THR A 74 3.82 4.42 3.87
N MET A 75 2.66 4.43 4.54
CA MET A 75 1.45 3.74 4.07
C MET A 75 1.05 4.21 2.68
N GLY A 76 0.94 5.53 2.45
CA GLY A 76 0.57 6.07 1.15
C GLY A 76 1.53 5.66 0.03
N VAL A 77 2.84 5.70 0.29
CA VAL A 77 3.88 5.27 -0.67
C VAL A 77 3.79 3.77 -0.97
N ASP A 78 3.61 2.94 0.06
CA ASP A 78 3.45 1.49 -0.08
C ASP A 78 2.26 1.12 -0.98
N TYR A 79 1.08 1.71 -0.73
CA TYR A 79 -0.10 1.46 -1.55
C TYR A 79 0.07 1.94 -2.99
N THR A 80 0.74 3.08 -3.20
CA THR A 80 0.98 3.64 -4.53
C THR A 80 1.92 2.73 -5.34
N LEU A 81 3.05 2.33 -4.75
CA LEU A 81 4.03 1.45 -5.41
C LEU A 81 3.44 0.08 -5.73
N ARG A 82 2.66 -0.48 -4.80
CA ARG A 82 2.05 -1.79 -4.97
C ARG A 82 0.98 -1.77 -6.07
N THR A 83 0.16 -0.72 -6.10
CA THR A 83 -0.79 -0.47 -7.18
C THR A 83 -0.09 -0.37 -8.53
N LEU A 84 1.00 0.41 -8.61
CA LEU A 84 1.75 0.56 -9.84
C LEU A 84 2.33 -0.79 -10.32
N ALA A 85 2.88 -1.59 -9.40
CA ALA A 85 3.37 -2.93 -9.71
C ALA A 85 2.26 -3.83 -10.28
N TYR A 86 1.04 -3.77 -9.73
CA TYR A 86 -0.12 -4.49 -10.26
C TYR A 86 -0.53 -4.00 -11.65
N VAL A 87 -0.58 -2.69 -11.88
CA VAL A 87 -0.92 -2.12 -13.20
C VAL A 87 0.10 -2.55 -14.25
N ILE A 88 1.39 -2.47 -13.96
CA ILE A 88 2.46 -2.91 -14.86
C ILE A 88 2.31 -4.42 -15.15
N ARG A 89 2.07 -5.22 -14.11
CA ARG A 89 1.91 -6.68 -14.27
C ARG A 89 0.68 -7.06 -15.08
N MET A 90 -0.41 -6.33 -14.93
CA MET A 90 -1.65 -6.54 -15.67
C MET A 90 -1.50 -6.15 -17.15
N ARG A 91 -0.80 -5.05 -17.44
CA ARG A 91 -0.45 -4.64 -18.82
C ARG A 91 0.52 -5.59 -19.50
N GLY A 92 1.42 -6.20 -18.74
CA GLY A 92 2.43 -7.13 -19.25
C GLY A 92 1.88 -8.44 -19.83
N GLY A 93 0.58 -8.72 -19.74
CA GLY A 93 -0.09 -9.83 -20.44
C GLY A 93 0.28 -11.24 -19.99
N LYS A 94 1.39 -11.43 -19.27
CA LYS A 94 1.88 -12.73 -18.77
C LYS A 94 0.87 -13.47 -17.89
N TRP A 95 -0.06 -12.74 -17.24
CA TRP A 95 -1.13 -13.33 -16.45
C TRP A 95 -2.14 -14.12 -17.29
N LYS A 96 -2.26 -13.83 -18.60
CA LYS A 96 -3.18 -14.53 -19.52
C LYS A 96 -2.70 -15.91 -19.94
N HIS A 97 -1.41 -16.20 -19.74
CA HIS A 97 -0.78 -17.46 -20.14
C HIS A 97 -0.59 -18.43 -18.97
N ILE A 98 -1.05 -18.04 -17.78
CA ILE A 98 -1.09 -18.92 -16.61
C ILE A 98 -2.16 -19.97 -16.89
N LYS A 99 -1.74 -21.23 -17.03
CA LYS A 99 -2.67 -22.36 -17.02
C LYS A 99 -3.14 -22.56 -15.58
N VAL A 100 -4.42 -22.31 -15.37
CA VAL A 100 -5.13 -22.56 -14.10
C VAL A 100 -5.26 -24.05 -13.86
#